data_AF-A0A836TPQ1-F1
#
_entry.id   AF-A0A836TPQ1-F1
#
_cell.length_a   1.000
_cell.length_b   1.000
_cell.length_c   1.000
_cell.angle_alpha   90.00
_cell.angle_beta   90.00
_cell.angle_gamma   90.00
#
_symmetry.space_group_name_H-M   'P 1'
#
loop_
_entity.id
_entity.type
_entity.pdbx_description
1 polymer ?
#
loop_
_entity_poly.entity_id
_entity_poly.type
_entity_poly.pdbx_seq_one_letter_code
_entity_poly.pdbx_strand_id
1 'polypeptide(L)' 'ERVERMTSGIVRRLESMGESEVPADVIGQLVMEGLSSLDQVAFVRFASVYRNFREAKDFEDFIGNLEVSSKV' A
#
# COMPACT_ATOMS: atom_id res chain seq x y z
N GLU A 1 1.62 -6.76 16.61
CA GLU A 1 2.79 -5.87 16.76
C GLU A 1 3.25 -5.10 15.52
N ARG A 2 3.95 -5.68 14.53
CA ARG A 2 4.51 -4.87 13.40
C ARG A 2 3.44 -4.12 12.59
N VAL A 3 2.32 -4.79 12.32
CA VAL A 3 1.15 -4.19 11.65
C VAL A 3 0.56 -3.04 12.48
N GLU A 4 0.39 -3.22 13.79
CA GLU A 4 -0.15 -2.17 14.66
C GLU A 4 0.75 -0.93 14.72
N ARG A 5 2.08 -1.14 14.71
CA ARG A 5 3.05 -0.04 14.62
C ARG A 5 2.92 0.73 13.30
N MET A 6 2.77 0.00 12.19
CA MET A 6 2.51 0.61 10.88
C MET A 6 1.20 1.41 10.90
N THR A 7 0.09 0.81 11.34
CA THR A 7 -1.21 1.47 11.43
C THR A 7 -1.14 2.72 12.33
N SER A 8 -0.48 2.62 13.48
CA SER A 8 -0.29 3.76 14.38
C SER A 8 0.54 4.88 13.74
N GLY A 9 1.55 4.53 12.93
CA GLY A 9 2.33 5.50 12.15
C GLY A 9 1.49 6.22 11.09
N ILE A 10 0.64 5.46 10.38
CA ILE A 10 -0.30 6.02 9.39
C ILE A 10 -1.27 6.99 10.05
N VAL A 11 -1.89 6.60 11.17
CA VAL A 11 -2.82 7.47 11.92
C VAL A 11 -2.15 8.77 12.34
N ARG A 12 -0.94 8.72 12.93
CA ARG A 12 -0.20 9.94 13.29
C ARG A 12 0.10 10.84 12.10
N ARG A 13 0.45 10.25 10.95
CA ARG A 13 0.71 11.02 9.72
C ARG A 13 -0.54 11.73 9.26
N LEU A 14 -1.69 11.05 9.27
CA LEU A 14 -2.99 11.65 8.95
C LEU A 14 -3.37 12.77 9.93
N GLU A 15 -3.24 12.55 11.23
CA GLU A 15 -3.50 13.58 12.25
C GLU A 15 -2.61 14.81 12.06
N SER A 16 -1.34 14.61 11.69
CA SER A 16 -0.39 15.70 11.46
C SER A 16 -0.69 16.55 10.23
N MET A 17 -1.53 16.07 9.30
CA MET A 17 -1.98 16.86 8.14
C MET A 17 -2.96 17.97 8.55
N GLY A 18 -3.65 17.82 9.68
CA GLY A 18 -4.58 18.84 10.20
C GLY A 18 -5.86 19.01 9.38
N GLU A 19 -6.13 18.09 8.45
CA GLU A 19 -7.31 18.12 7.58
C GLU A 19 -8.54 17.53 8.29
N SER A 20 -9.70 18.16 8.12
CA SER A 20 -10.97 17.65 8.67
C SER A 20 -11.52 16.47 7.88
N GLU A 21 -11.16 16.35 6.60
CA GLU A 21 -11.56 15.28 5.70
C GLU A 21 -10.34 14.77 4.94
N VAL A 22 -10.22 13.45 4.82
CA VAL A 22 -9.09 12.81 4.13
C VAL A 22 -9.64 11.94 3.00
N PRO A 23 -9.21 12.15 1.73
CA PRO A 23 -9.57 11.26 0.65
C PRO A 23 -9.10 9.82 0.90
N ALA A 24 -9.95 8.84 0.61
CA ALA A 24 -9.62 7.42 0.81
C ALA A 24 -8.34 6.99 0.07
N ASP A 25 -8.06 7.60 -1.08
CA ASP A 25 -6.86 7.34 -1.87
C ASP A 25 -5.57 7.64 -1.11
N VAL A 26 -5.56 8.68 -0.26
CA VAL A 26 -4.41 9.05 0.58
C VAL A 26 -4.14 7.94 1.58
N ILE A 27 -5.19 7.44 2.24
CA ILE A 27 -5.08 6.34 3.21
C ILE A 27 -4.56 5.08 2.52
N GLY A 28 -5.13 4.73 1.36
CA GLY A 28 -4.69 3.57 0.58
C GLY A 28 -3.23 3.66 0.14
N GLN A 29 -2.76 4.84 -0.24
CA GLN A 29 -1.35 5.06 -0.58
C GLN A 29 -0.43 4.84 0.64
N LEU A 30 -0.79 5.38 1.81
CA LEU A 30 -0.01 5.19 3.04
C LEU A 30 0.05 3.71 3.47
N VAL A 31 -1.05 2.98 3.29
CA VAL A 31 -1.08 1.53 3.55
C VAL A 31 -0.20 0.78 2.56
N MET A 32 -0.24 1.11 1.27
CA MET A 32 0.63 0.54 0.23
C MET A 32 2.11 0.76 0.56
N GLU A 33 2.49 2.00 0.92
CA GLU A 33 3.86 2.33 1.34
C GLU A 33 4.29 1.47 2.54
N GLY A 34 3.47 1.40 3.58
CA GLY A 34 3.77 0.60 4.77
C GLY A 34 3.92 -0.90 4.46
N LEU A 35 2.98 -1.47 3.70
CA LEU A 35 2.97 -2.89 3.36
C LEU A 35 4.16 -3.27 2.47
N SER A 36 4.59 -2.40 1.55
CA SER A 36 5.71 -2.68 0.63
C SER A 36 7.01 -3.07 1.35
N SER A 37 7.22 -2.51 2.55
CA SER A 37 8.38 -2.79 3.41
C SER A 37 8.12 -3.86 4.48
N LEU A 38 6.84 -4.11 4.78
CA LEU A 38 6.45 -4.96 5.91
C LEU A 38 6.29 -6.43 5.49
N ASP A 39 5.53 -6.65 4.42
CA ASP A 39 5.13 -7.96 3.92
C ASP A 39 4.68 -7.86 2.45
N GLN A 40 5.45 -8.52 1.57
CA GLN A 40 5.23 -8.48 0.12
C GLN A 40 3.90 -9.15 -0.30
N VAL A 41 3.48 -10.22 0.38
CA VAL A 41 2.22 -10.91 0.05
C VAL A 41 1.03 -10.05 0.44
N ALA A 42 1.07 -9.40 1.60
CA ALA A 42 0.04 -8.46 2.04
C ALA A 42 -0.02 -7.22 1.13
N PHE A 43 1.13 -6.68 0.73
CA PHE A 43 1.22 -5.60 -0.24
C PHE A 43 0.52 -5.95 -1.55
N VAL A 44 0.83 -7.11 -2.12
CA VAL A 44 0.21 -7.60 -3.36
C VAL A 44 -1.30 -7.77 -3.21
N ARG A 45 -1.77 -8.40 -2.13
CA ARG A 45 -3.21 -8.59 -1.88
C ARG A 45 -3.96 -7.27 -1.73
N PHE A 46 -3.35 -6.29 -1.07
CA PHE A 46 -3.93 -4.96 -0.92
C PHE A 46 -3.96 -4.24 -2.27
N ALA A 47 -2.85 -4.29 -3.02
CA ALA A 47 -2.74 -3.70 -4.34
C ALA A 47 -3.80 -4.25 -5.31
N SER A 48 -4.14 -5.54 -5.23
CA SER A 48 -5.17 -6.16 -6.08
C SER A 48 -6.53 -5.47 -5.97
N VAL A 49 -6.91 -5.07 -4.76
CA VAL A 49 -8.18 -4.36 -4.52
C VAL A 49 -8.02 -2.88 -4.79
N TYR A 50 -6.96 -2.27 -4.26
CA TYR A 50 -6.73 -0.82 -4.34
C TYR A 50 -6.52 -0.32 -5.78
N ARG A 51 -5.82 -1.09 -6.62
CA ARG A 51 -5.60 -0.77 -8.04
C ARG A 51 -6.74 -1.22 -8.94
N ASN A 52 -7.68 -2.02 -8.42
CA ASN A 52 -8.83 -2.57 -9.15
C ASN A 52 -8.43 -3.13 -10.53
N PHE A 53 -7.49 -4.07 -10.52
CA PHE A 53 -7.02 -4.71 -11.77
C PHE A 53 -8.20 -5.36 -12.48
N ARG A 54 -8.33 -5.09 -13.78
CA ARG A 54 -9.47 -5.57 -14.57
C ARG A 54 -9.16 -6.91 -15.22
N GLU A 55 -7.89 -7.17 -15.47
CA GLU A 55 -7.42 -8.39 -16.12
C GLU A 55 -6.27 -9.03 -15.35
N ALA A 56 -6.11 -10.35 -15.49
CA ALA A 56 -4.99 -11.08 -14.89
C ALA A 56 -3.64 -10.55 -15.39
N LYS A 57 -3.59 -10.08 -16.64
CA LYS A 57 -2.39 -9.47 -17.23
C LYS A 57 -1.95 -8.19 -16.50
N ASP A 58 -2.89 -7.32 -16.12
CA ASP A 58 -2.57 -6.09 -15.36
C ASP A 58 -1.92 -6.43 -14.02
N PHE A 59 -2.35 -7.53 -13.41
CA PHE A 59 -1.77 -8.05 -12.17
C PHE A 59 -0.39 -8.66 -12.40
N GLU A 60 -0.20 -9.48 -13.44
CA GLU A 60 1.10 -10.05 -13.82
C GLU A 60 2.13 -8.96 -14.10
N ASP A 61 1.77 -7.92 -14.87
CA ASP A 61 2.63 -6.77 -15.16
C ASP A 61 3.02 -6.03 -13.87
N PHE A 62 2.07 -5.86 -12.94
CA PHE A 62 2.33 -5.26 -11.64
C PHE A 62 3.34 -6.07 -10.80
N ILE A 63 3.19 -7.40 -10.75
CA ILE A 63 4.12 -8.29 -10.04
C ILE A 63 5.51 -8.28 -10.70
N GLY A 64 5.57 -8.34 -12.03
CA GLY A 64 6.83 -8.29 -12.77
C GLY A 64 7.63 -7.02 -12.46
N ASN A 65 6.97 -5.87 -12.36
CA ASN A 65 7.61 -4.61 -11.98
C ASN A 65 8.15 -4.62 -10.53
N LEU A 66 7.47 -5.32 -9.61
CA LEU A 66 7.89 -5.45 -8.21
C LEU A 66 9.14 -6.32 -8.05
N GLU A 67 9.24 -7.42 -8.81
CA GLU A 67 10.43 -8.29 -8.82
C GLU A 67 11.67 -7.59 -9.38
N VAL A 68 11.49 -6.68 -10.34
CA VAL A 68 12.60 -5.87 -10.88
C VAL A 68 13.10 -4.89 -9.83
N SER A 69 12.21 -4.17 -9.14
CA SER A 69 12.59 -3.16 -8.14
C SER A 69 13.24 -3.73 -6.87
N SER A 70 13.13 -5.04 -6.62
CA SER A 70 13.75 -5.72 -5.48
C SER A 70 15.13 -6.32 -5.78
N LYS A 71 15.56 -6.31 -7.04
CA LYS A 71 16.90 -6.79 -7.50
C LYS A 71 17.92 -5.67 -7.73
N VAL A 72 17.54 -4.41 -7.52
CA VAL A 72 18.40 -3.21 -7.68
C VAL A 72 18.71 -2.62 -6.31
#